data_AF-A0A1S3IFF5-F1
#
_entry.id   AF-A0A1S3IFF5-F1
#
_cell.length_a   1.000
_cell.length_b   1.000
_cell.length_c   1.000
_cell.angle_alpha   90.00
_cell.angle_beta   90.00
_cell.angle_gamma   90.00
#
_symmetry.space_group_name_H-M   'P 1'
#
loop_
_entity.id
_entity.type
_entity.pdbx_description
1 polymer ?
#
loop_
_entity_poly.entity_id
_entity_poly.type
_entity_poly.pdbx_seq_one_letter_code
_entity_poly.pdbx_strand_id
1 'polypeptide(L)'
;MEEEESLEREFATGTTAHGFSRAAETKSIFRRSAWILLILGGLGMATWMISLRVINYFQYDTSTEITLTFEPRMAFPAVTICNFNRYMRRNLNAEDYAIISLTEDVYSGYDSGYSYGQYYYNYYYDYSGDGESSPSTTTQPTNSNFNESWANISASYPNGFDFGNFTLEKGWKLDNISVLECTFKGIKCNLKKDFIHTFSTYGNCYTYNPSLNSNRSRYQDQPGLGNGLHLTIDVEQSEYTESLPDGSAQTGVIFQVHPQWEPPLVESKGLGASPGFHAFGALKRQETVNIEPPWGKCNKSLTLLHFDQYTFSGCIIECKLQKIETECGCKPVQYPGRSTLDRDRVWV
;
A
#
# COMPACT_ATOMS: atom_id res chain seq x y z
N MET A 1 54.06 64.18 37.40
CA MET A 1 53.02 63.21 37.78
C MET A 1 52.39 62.76 36.49
N GLU A 2 52.86 61.65 35.94
CA GLU A 2 52.08 60.90 34.96
C GLU A 2 50.86 60.38 35.73
N GLU A 3 49.66 60.79 35.32
CA GLU A 3 48.44 60.11 35.77
C GLU A 3 48.56 58.68 35.26
N GLU A 4 48.68 57.70 36.15
CA GLU A 4 48.55 56.28 35.80
C GLU A 4 47.26 56.12 34.98
N GLU A 5 47.40 55.74 33.71
CA GLU A 5 46.23 55.42 32.89
C GLU A 5 45.52 54.24 33.57
N SER A 6 44.21 54.40 33.79
CA SER A 6 43.45 53.35 34.47
C SER A 6 43.49 52.07 33.63
N LEU A 7 43.63 50.91 34.29
CA LEU A 7 43.69 49.60 33.64
C LEU A 7 42.50 49.35 32.70
N GLU A 8 41.31 49.92 33.00
CA GLU A 8 40.14 49.78 32.13
C GLU A 8 40.30 50.55 30.81
N ARG A 9 41.01 51.67 30.83
CA ARG A 9 41.24 52.50 29.64
C ARG A 9 42.26 51.83 28.72
N GLU A 10 43.34 51.29 29.26
CA GLU A 10 44.33 50.50 28.52
C GLU A 10 43.69 49.27 27.85
N PHE A 11 42.83 48.56 28.57
CA PHE A 11 42.08 47.43 28.02
C PHE A 11 41.09 47.86 26.92
N ALA A 12 40.34 48.94 27.14
CA ALA A 12 39.35 49.42 26.18
C ALA A 12 39.97 49.98 24.89
N THR A 13 41.21 50.51 24.93
CA THR A 13 41.93 50.97 23.74
C THR A 13 42.70 49.84 23.05
N GLY A 14 43.12 48.80 23.77
CA GLY A 14 43.84 47.64 23.24
C GLY A 14 42.96 46.51 22.68
N THR A 15 41.64 46.51 22.94
CA THR A 15 40.73 45.47 22.47
C THR A 15 40.41 45.56 20.97
N THR A 16 40.07 44.41 20.36
CA THR A 16 39.58 44.34 18.97
C THR A 16 38.12 44.81 18.83
N ALA A 17 37.43 45.07 19.94
CA ALA A 17 36.05 45.56 19.94
C ALA A 17 35.99 47.03 19.49
N HIS A 18 35.70 47.24 18.20
CA HIS A 18 35.83 48.51 17.48
C HIS A 18 35.18 49.74 18.13
N GLY A 19 34.12 49.58 18.93
CA GLY A 19 33.46 50.70 19.60
C GLY A 19 34.12 51.11 20.92
N PHE A 20 34.80 50.20 21.61
CA PHE A 20 35.32 50.44 22.97
C PHE A 20 36.50 51.41 22.98
N SER A 21 37.40 51.32 21.99
CA SER A 21 38.53 52.26 21.87
C SER A 21 38.03 53.69 21.63
N ARG A 22 37.03 53.88 20.77
CA ARG A 22 36.43 55.19 20.48
C ARG A 22 35.66 55.77 21.66
N ALA A 23 35.01 54.93 22.46
CA ALA A 23 34.35 55.35 23.69
C ALA A 23 35.36 55.71 24.81
N ALA A 24 36.53 55.07 24.84
CA ALA A 24 37.58 55.30 25.82
C ALA A 24 38.50 56.51 25.49
N GLU A 25 38.76 56.78 24.20
CA GLU A 25 39.62 57.88 23.74
C GLU A 25 38.97 59.27 23.86
N THR A 26 37.63 59.37 23.81
CA THR A 26 36.93 60.66 23.79
C THR A 26 36.83 61.32 25.16
N LYS A 27 37.20 62.60 25.24
CA LYS A 27 37.03 63.42 26.45
C LYS A 27 35.64 64.06 26.59
N SER A 28 34.84 64.10 25.50
CA SER A 28 33.50 64.68 25.51
C SER A 28 32.44 63.68 25.96
N ILE A 29 31.66 64.06 26.98
CA ILE A 29 30.56 63.23 27.52
C ILE A 29 29.52 62.89 26.45
N PHE A 30 29.19 63.86 25.57
CA PHE A 30 28.20 63.66 24.51
C PHE A 30 28.66 62.61 23.49
N ARG A 31 29.91 62.71 23.04
CA ARG A 31 30.50 61.75 22.10
C ARG A 31 30.66 60.37 22.74
N ARG A 32 31.01 60.32 24.02
CA ARG A 32 31.10 59.06 24.79
C ARG A 32 29.74 58.37 24.86
N SER A 33 28.69 59.10 25.22
CA SER A 33 27.32 58.57 25.25
C SER A 33 26.85 58.09 23.87
N ALA A 34 27.18 58.82 22.80
CA ALA A 34 26.85 58.40 21.43
C ALA A 34 27.53 57.07 21.05
N TRP A 35 28.82 56.89 21.37
CA TRP A 35 29.53 55.63 21.13
C TRP A 35 28.96 54.47 21.95
N ILE A 36 28.63 54.71 23.22
CA ILE A 36 28.01 53.70 24.08
C ILE A 36 26.64 53.27 23.51
N LEU A 37 25.81 54.22 23.04
CA LEU A 37 24.53 53.90 22.41
C LEU A 37 24.69 53.07 21.13
N LEU A 38 25.69 53.38 20.30
CA LEU A 38 25.99 52.60 19.09
C LEU A 38 26.47 51.18 19.43
N ILE A 39 27.31 51.02 20.45
CA ILE A 39 27.77 49.70 20.92
C ILE A 39 26.58 48.88 21.44
N LEU A 40 25.74 49.47 22.29
CA LEU A 40 24.56 48.80 22.83
C LEU A 40 23.54 48.46 21.74
N GLY A 41 23.31 49.36 20.79
CA GLY A 41 22.44 49.12 19.63
C GLY A 41 22.96 48.00 18.74
N GLY A 42 24.27 48.00 18.43
CA GLY A 42 24.92 46.95 17.65
C GLY A 42 24.89 45.59 18.36
N LEU A 43 25.19 45.56 19.67
CA LEU A 43 25.12 44.35 20.49
C LEU A 43 23.68 43.83 20.57
N GLY A 44 22.69 44.71 20.74
CA GLY A 44 21.27 44.34 20.75
C GLY A 44 20.81 43.74 19.43
N MET A 45 21.15 44.39 18.31
CA MET A 45 20.82 43.89 16.96
C MET A 45 21.52 42.56 16.66
N ALA A 46 22.80 42.43 17.01
CA ALA A 46 23.56 41.19 16.84
C ALA A 46 22.95 40.05 17.67
N THR A 47 22.62 40.31 18.94
CA THR A 47 21.96 39.32 19.81
C THR A 47 20.63 38.88 19.22
N TRP A 48 19.81 39.84 18.77
CA TRP A 48 18.53 39.55 18.10
C TRP A 48 18.72 38.67 16.85
N MET A 49 19.63 39.04 15.96
CA MET A 49 19.91 38.29 14.73
C MET A 49 20.44 36.88 15.02
N ILE A 50 21.34 36.73 16.01
CA ILE A 50 21.86 35.43 16.43
C ILE A 50 20.75 34.58 17.02
N SER A 51 19.92 35.13 17.92
CA SER A 51 18.77 34.43 18.48
C SER A 51 17.81 33.95 17.38
N LEU A 52 17.50 34.80 16.39
CA LEU A 52 16.69 34.40 15.25
C LEU A 52 17.30 33.24 14.46
N ARG A 53 18.62 33.25 14.23
CA ARG A 53 19.32 32.17 13.50
C ARG A 53 19.37 30.88 14.29
N VAL A 54 19.61 30.96 15.60
CA VAL A 54 19.59 29.79 16.49
C VAL A 54 18.18 29.19 16.54
N ILE A 55 17.14 30.01 16.71
CA ILE A 55 15.74 29.55 16.68
C ILE A 55 15.45 28.87 15.34
N ASN A 56 15.83 29.48 14.21
CA ASN A 56 15.59 28.91 12.89
C ASN A 56 16.38 27.61 12.65
N TYR A 57 17.60 27.50 13.16
CA TYR A 57 18.36 26.24 13.10
C TYR A 57 17.63 25.10 13.82
N PHE A 58 17.08 25.37 15.01
CA PHE A 58 16.32 24.39 15.80
C PHE A 58 14.86 24.20 15.35
N GLN A 59 14.40 24.90 14.32
CA GLN A 59 13.14 24.56 13.63
C GLN A 59 13.29 23.31 12.75
N TYR A 60 14.53 22.94 12.39
CA TYR A 60 14.83 21.79 11.53
C TYR A 60 14.12 21.83 10.16
N ASP A 61 13.84 23.04 9.64
CA ASP A 61 13.21 23.23 8.33
C ASP A 61 14.07 22.63 7.21
N THR A 62 13.42 21.98 6.24
CA THR A 62 14.07 21.27 5.13
C THR A 62 13.51 21.71 3.78
N SER A 63 14.29 21.54 2.72
CA SER A 63 13.89 21.83 1.35
C SER A 63 14.02 20.57 0.50
N THR A 64 13.12 20.40 -0.47
CA THR A 64 13.12 19.25 -1.39
C THR A 64 13.86 19.61 -2.67
N GLU A 65 14.84 18.80 -3.04
CA GLU A 65 15.52 18.90 -4.34
C GLU A 65 14.88 17.91 -5.32
N ILE A 66 14.47 18.40 -6.49
CA ILE A 66 13.87 17.59 -7.55
C ILE A 66 14.85 17.51 -8.71
N THR A 67 15.35 16.31 -8.99
CA THR A 67 16.24 16.05 -10.13
C THR A 67 15.55 15.17 -11.15
N LEU A 68 15.70 15.52 -12.43
CA LEU A 68 15.22 14.70 -13.54
C LEU A 68 16.40 14.00 -14.18
N THR A 69 16.45 12.68 -14.03
CA THR A 69 17.48 11.82 -14.63
C THR A 69 16.91 11.03 -15.80
N PHE A 70 17.68 10.95 -16.88
CA PHE A 70 17.34 10.14 -18.06
C PHE A 70 18.24 8.91 -18.08
N GLU A 71 17.67 7.76 -17.72
CA GLU A 71 18.39 6.49 -17.72
C GLU A 71 18.18 5.76 -19.05
N PRO A 72 19.26 5.38 -19.78
CA PRO A 72 19.13 4.68 -21.06
C PRO A 72 18.56 3.26 -20.88
N ARG A 73 18.62 2.71 -19.67
CA ARG A 73 18.05 1.41 -19.33
C ARG A 73 17.53 1.42 -17.90
N MET A 74 16.24 1.14 -17.73
CA MET A 74 15.58 1.03 -16.43
C MET A 74 15.05 -0.38 -16.22
N ALA A 75 15.02 -0.86 -14.98
CA ALA A 75 14.27 -2.07 -14.65
C ALA A 75 12.78 -1.82 -14.91
N PHE A 76 12.12 -2.72 -15.62
CA PHE A 76 10.67 -2.70 -15.73
C PHE A 76 10.08 -3.05 -14.35
N PRO A 77 8.97 -2.43 -13.91
CA PRO A 77 8.39 -2.73 -12.61
C PRO A 77 7.74 -4.12 -12.57
N ALA A 78 7.30 -4.52 -11.40
CA ALA A 78 6.37 -5.62 -11.24
C ALA A 78 4.95 -5.13 -11.58
N VAL A 79 4.16 -6.00 -12.23
CA VAL A 79 2.75 -5.73 -12.54
C VAL A 79 1.91 -6.88 -12.03
N THR A 80 1.18 -6.66 -10.95
CA THR A 80 0.27 -7.65 -10.36
C THR A 80 -1.13 -7.43 -10.92
N ILE A 81 -1.78 -8.51 -11.38
CA ILE A 81 -3.10 -8.47 -12.02
C ILE A 81 -3.99 -9.53 -11.36
N CYS A 82 -5.23 -9.15 -11.08
CA CYS A 82 -6.27 -10.02 -10.54
C CYS A 82 -7.56 -9.81 -11.34
N ASN A 83 -8.36 -10.84 -11.49
CA ASN A 83 -9.76 -10.71 -11.91
C ASN A 83 -10.58 -10.20 -10.72
N PHE A 84 -11.58 -9.36 -10.95
CA PHE A 84 -12.51 -8.97 -9.89
C PHE A 84 -13.32 -10.16 -9.37
N ASN A 85 -13.48 -11.20 -10.18
CA ASN A 85 -14.11 -12.44 -9.77
C ASN A 85 -13.10 -13.40 -9.12
N ARG A 86 -13.30 -13.71 -7.83
CA ARG A 86 -12.44 -14.61 -7.07
C ARG A 86 -12.51 -16.06 -7.53
N TYR A 87 -13.71 -16.59 -7.81
CA TYR A 87 -13.97 -18.00 -8.10
C TYR A 87 -14.68 -18.22 -9.43
N MET A 88 -14.26 -19.22 -10.21
CA MET A 88 -14.85 -19.50 -11.53
C MET A 88 -16.01 -20.48 -11.40
N ARG A 89 -17.20 -20.11 -11.88
CA ARG A 89 -18.41 -20.93 -11.82
C ARG A 89 -18.20 -22.37 -12.29
N ARG A 90 -17.54 -22.58 -13.43
CA ARG A 90 -17.24 -23.93 -13.97
C ARG A 90 -16.45 -24.83 -13.03
N ASN A 91 -15.69 -24.27 -12.10
CA ASN A 91 -14.88 -25.04 -11.16
C ASN A 91 -15.63 -25.38 -9.88
N LEU A 92 -16.78 -24.74 -9.62
CA LEU A 92 -17.56 -24.89 -8.40
C LEU A 92 -18.62 -25.99 -8.53
N ASN A 93 -18.85 -26.71 -7.44
CA ASN A 93 -19.99 -27.60 -7.25
C ASN A 93 -20.98 -27.00 -6.22
N ALA A 94 -22.09 -27.70 -5.96
CA ALA A 94 -23.12 -27.21 -5.03
C ALA A 94 -22.61 -27.03 -3.57
N GLU A 95 -21.67 -27.87 -3.13
CA GLU A 95 -21.06 -27.78 -1.80
C GLU A 95 -20.12 -26.58 -1.69
N ASP A 96 -19.35 -26.28 -2.75
CA ASP A 96 -18.43 -25.15 -2.81
C ASP A 96 -19.19 -23.82 -2.64
N TYR A 97 -20.40 -23.70 -3.22
CA TYR A 97 -21.25 -22.52 -3.04
C TYR A 97 -21.64 -22.30 -1.57
N ALA A 98 -21.92 -23.36 -0.82
CA ALA A 98 -22.24 -23.25 0.60
C ALA A 98 -21.04 -22.74 1.42
N ILE A 99 -19.82 -23.17 1.07
CA ILE A 99 -18.59 -22.71 1.73
C ILE A 99 -18.35 -21.23 1.43
N ILE A 100 -18.49 -20.84 0.16
CA ILE A 100 -18.32 -19.44 -0.27
C ILE A 100 -19.31 -18.53 0.47
N SER A 101 -20.61 -18.89 0.49
CA SER A 101 -21.63 -18.06 1.14
C SER A 101 -21.37 -17.86 2.64
N LEU A 102 -20.87 -18.89 3.33
CA LEU A 102 -20.54 -18.79 4.76
C LEU A 102 -19.33 -17.91 5.01
N THR A 103 -18.37 -17.90 4.09
CA THR A 103 -17.24 -16.97 4.19
C THR A 103 -17.64 -15.54 3.88
N GLU A 104 -18.55 -15.32 2.94
CA GLU A 104 -19.07 -13.98 2.61
C GLU A 104 -19.89 -13.41 3.77
N ASP A 105 -20.73 -14.21 4.44
CA ASP A 105 -21.46 -13.81 5.65
C ASP A 105 -20.52 -13.36 6.79
N VAL A 106 -19.33 -13.98 6.91
CA VAL A 106 -18.30 -13.60 7.90
C VAL A 106 -17.61 -12.28 7.53
N TYR A 107 -17.46 -11.96 6.24
CA TYR A 107 -16.87 -10.69 5.78
C TYR A 107 -17.89 -9.53 5.75
N SER A 108 -19.17 -9.80 5.46
CA SER A 108 -20.27 -8.83 5.36
C SER A 108 -20.71 -8.25 6.72
N GLY A 109 -20.53 -9.03 7.80
CA GLY A 109 -20.90 -8.62 9.16
C GLY A 109 -20.16 -7.40 9.72
N TYR A 110 -19.13 -6.87 9.04
CA TYR A 110 -18.29 -5.78 9.55
C TYR A 110 -18.62 -4.39 8.97
N ASP A 111 -19.32 -4.28 7.84
CA ASP A 111 -19.57 -2.97 7.17
C ASP A 111 -21.04 -2.53 7.16
N SER A 112 -21.95 -3.35 7.69
CA SER A 112 -23.39 -3.04 7.64
C SER A 112 -24.00 -2.96 9.04
N GLY A 113 -23.99 -1.76 9.63
CA GLY A 113 -24.99 -1.35 10.63
C GLY A 113 -26.44 -1.31 10.10
N TYR A 114 -26.65 -1.78 8.86
CA TYR A 114 -27.95 -2.01 8.23
C TYR A 114 -27.98 -3.42 7.67
N SER A 115 -28.59 -4.33 8.43
CA SER A 115 -28.98 -5.65 7.93
C SER A 115 -29.99 -5.47 6.81
N TYR A 116 -29.59 -5.76 5.56
CA TYR A 116 -30.54 -6.07 4.50
C TYR A 116 -30.55 -7.58 4.36
N GLY A 117 -31.65 -8.18 4.78
CA GLY A 117 -31.80 -9.62 4.94
C GLY A 117 -31.72 -10.41 3.63
N GLN A 118 -31.37 -11.68 3.83
CA GLN A 118 -31.56 -12.81 2.92
C GLN A 118 -32.79 -12.67 2.01
N TYR A 119 -32.56 -12.63 0.69
CA TYR A 119 -33.55 -13.06 -0.31
C TYR A 119 -32.84 -13.58 -1.56
N TYR A 120 -32.59 -14.89 -1.61
CA TYR A 120 -32.31 -15.60 -2.86
C TYR A 120 -33.64 -16.10 -3.45
N TYR A 121 -34.07 -15.50 -4.57
CA TYR A 121 -35.02 -16.14 -5.47
C TYR A 121 -34.24 -16.77 -6.64
N ASN A 122 -34.43 -18.07 -6.84
CA ASN A 122 -34.21 -18.69 -8.14
C ASN A 122 -35.22 -18.11 -9.13
N TYR A 123 -34.75 -17.31 -10.10
CA TYR A 123 -35.52 -17.03 -11.31
C TYR A 123 -34.93 -17.83 -12.48
N TYR A 124 -35.53 -18.98 -12.74
CA TYR A 124 -35.65 -19.49 -14.10
C TYR A 124 -36.72 -18.62 -14.78
N TYR A 125 -36.35 -17.85 -15.80
CA TYR A 125 -37.35 -17.18 -16.63
C TYR A 125 -38.03 -18.23 -17.51
N ASP A 126 -39.20 -18.71 -17.08
CA ASP A 126 -40.19 -19.31 -17.96
C ASP A 126 -41.16 -18.20 -18.40
N TYR A 127 -41.16 -17.89 -19.69
CA TYR A 127 -42.08 -16.93 -20.30
C TYR A 127 -43.44 -17.59 -20.51
N SER A 128 -44.17 -17.80 -19.42
CA SER A 128 -45.53 -18.31 -19.44
C SER A 128 -46.33 -17.59 -18.35
N GLY A 129 -47.29 -16.78 -18.76
CA GLY A 129 -48.10 -15.94 -17.88
C GLY A 129 -49.05 -16.71 -16.96
N ASP A 130 -49.55 -15.97 -15.98
CA ASP A 130 -50.71 -16.22 -15.12
C ASP A 130 -50.44 -16.98 -13.80
N GLY A 131 -50.59 -16.29 -12.64
CA GLY A 131 -50.67 -16.93 -11.32
C GLY A 131 -50.51 -16.00 -10.11
N GLU A 132 -51.49 -16.01 -9.21
CA GLU A 132 -51.69 -15.16 -8.03
C GLU A 132 -50.63 -15.28 -6.90
N SER A 133 -50.39 -14.18 -6.18
CA SER A 133 -49.52 -14.11 -4.99
C SER A 133 -50.29 -14.42 -3.69
N SER A 134 -49.85 -15.43 -2.93
CA SER A 134 -50.21 -15.63 -1.52
C SER A 134 -49.02 -15.31 -0.60
N PRO A 135 -49.22 -14.64 0.56
CA PRO A 135 -48.13 -14.27 1.45
C PRO A 135 -47.82 -15.40 2.44
N SER A 136 -46.58 -15.91 2.43
CA SER A 136 -46.06 -16.78 3.49
C SER A 136 -45.19 -16.00 4.46
N THR A 137 -45.66 -15.97 5.72
CA THR A 137 -44.98 -15.43 6.90
C THR A 137 -43.62 -16.10 7.10
N THR A 138 -42.53 -15.33 7.21
CA THR A 138 -41.21 -15.88 7.58
C THR A 138 -40.74 -15.32 8.91
N THR A 139 -40.40 -16.25 9.80
CA THR A 139 -39.82 -16.07 11.13
C THR A 139 -38.39 -15.55 11.07
N GLN A 140 -38.03 -14.70 12.04
CA GLN A 140 -36.69 -14.14 12.27
C GLN A 140 -35.61 -15.24 12.36
N PRO A 141 -34.38 -15.03 11.86
CA PRO A 141 -33.31 -16.01 11.93
C PRO A 141 -32.79 -16.12 13.37
N THR A 142 -32.76 -17.34 13.89
CA THR A 142 -32.13 -17.66 15.18
C THR A 142 -30.75 -18.27 14.93
N ASN A 143 -29.84 -18.16 15.91
CA ASN A 143 -28.45 -18.66 15.90
C ASN A 143 -28.27 -20.17 15.60
N SER A 144 -29.34 -20.92 15.28
CA SER A 144 -29.29 -22.33 14.93
C SER A 144 -28.65 -22.60 13.56
N ASN A 145 -28.86 -21.71 12.58
CA ASN A 145 -28.49 -22.01 11.19
C ASN A 145 -26.98 -21.96 10.93
N PHE A 146 -26.22 -21.16 11.69
CA PHE A 146 -24.76 -21.08 11.55
C PHE A 146 -24.07 -22.37 12.03
N ASN A 147 -24.53 -22.93 13.17
CA ASN A 147 -23.98 -24.17 13.71
C ASN A 147 -24.33 -25.39 12.82
N GLU A 148 -25.51 -25.42 12.21
CA GLU A 148 -25.89 -26.47 11.25
C GLU A 148 -25.05 -26.42 9.97
N SER A 149 -24.72 -25.21 9.50
CA SER A 149 -23.88 -25.03 8.31
C SER A 149 -22.42 -25.48 8.52
N TRP A 150 -21.83 -25.12 9.67
CA TRP A 150 -20.50 -25.62 10.09
C TRP A 150 -20.48 -27.13 10.38
N ALA A 151 -21.58 -27.70 10.86
CA ALA A 151 -21.71 -29.16 11.01
C ALA A 151 -21.67 -29.89 9.65
N ASN A 152 -22.23 -29.30 8.59
CA ASN A 152 -22.18 -29.89 7.24
C ASN A 152 -20.80 -29.76 6.58
N ILE A 153 -20.06 -28.68 6.85
CA ILE A 153 -18.70 -28.51 6.33
C ILE A 153 -17.72 -29.42 7.04
N SER A 154 -17.83 -29.58 8.36
CA SER A 154 -17.01 -30.57 9.09
C SER A 154 -17.32 -32.01 8.65
N ALA A 155 -18.54 -32.30 8.19
CA ALA A 155 -18.88 -33.58 7.55
C ALA A 155 -18.28 -33.74 6.14
N SER A 156 -18.23 -32.67 5.35
CA SER A 156 -17.67 -32.65 3.98
C SER A 156 -16.14 -32.61 3.96
N TYR A 157 -15.54 -31.99 4.98
CA TYR A 157 -14.09 -31.81 5.16
C TYR A 157 -13.65 -32.27 6.56
N PRO A 158 -13.65 -33.59 6.83
CA PRO A 158 -13.36 -34.13 8.15
C PRO A 158 -11.91 -33.91 8.63
N ASN A 159 -11.01 -33.50 7.72
CA ASN A 159 -9.60 -33.20 8.00
C ASN A 159 -9.28 -31.69 7.92
N GLY A 160 -10.31 -30.82 7.92
CA GLY A 160 -10.16 -29.38 7.72
C GLY A 160 -10.29 -28.95 6.25
N PHE A 161 -10.65 -27.69 6.01
CA PHE A 161 -10.88 -27.13 4.68
C PHE A 161 -9.75 -26.19 4.21
N ASP A 162 -8.83 -26.57 3.32
CA ASP A 162 -7.74 -25.64 2.95
C ASP A 162 -8.19 -24.52 1.99
N PHE A 163 -8.47 -23.31 2.52
CA PHE A 163 -8.82 -22.13 1.71
C PHE A 163 -7.77 -21.77 0.66
N GLY A 164 -6.49 -22.05 0.92
CA GLY A 164 -5.41 -21.76 -0.02
C GLY A 164 -5.50 -22.66 -1.24
N ASN A 165 -5.61 -23.97 -1.03
CA ASN A 165 -5.80 -24.93 -2.12
C ASN A 165 -7.15 -24.73 -2.82
N PHE A 166 -8.22 -24.49 -2.07
CA PHE A 166 -9.52 -24.17 -2.65
C PHE A 166 -9.43 -22.96 -3.59
N THR A 167 -8.81 -21.87 -3.14
CA THR A 167 -8.63 -20.67 -3.96
C THR A 167 -7.75 -20.93 -5.18
N LEU A 168 -6.66 -21.68 -5.05
CA LEU A 168 -5.80 -22.08 -6.17
C LEU A 168 -6.54 -22.91 -7.22
N GLU A 169 -7.37 -23.85 -6.78
CA GLU A 169 -8.06 -24.78 -7.66
C GLU A 169 -9.26 -24.15 -8.34
N LYS A 170 -10.09 -23.46 -7.56
CA LYS A 170 -11.41 -22.95 -7.97
C LYS A 170 -11.35 -21.52 -8.51
N GLY A 171 -10.32 -20.76 -8.13
CA GLY A 171 -10.15 -19.36 -8.51
C GLY A 171 -9.84 -19.12 -9.98
N TRP A 172 -9.89 -17.85 -10.38
CA TRP A 172 -9.44 -17.43 -11.71
C TRP A 172 -7.98 -17.81 -11.95
N LYS A 173 -7.65 -18.18 -13.20
CA LYS A 173 -6.30 -18.60 -13.59
C LYS A 173 -5.82 -17.78 -14.77
N LEU A 174 -4.57 -17.33 -14.70
CA LEU A 174 -3.87 -16.71 -15.81
C LEU A 174 -3.27 -17.81 -16.70
N ASP A 175 -3.99 -18.18 -17.75
CA ASP A 175 -3.62 -19.24 -18.67
C ASP A 175 -3.94 -18.88 -20.13
N ASN A 176 -3.86 -19.85 -21.04
CA ASN A 176 -4.09 -19.62 -22.46
C ASN A 176 -5.58 -19.43 -22.82
N ILE A 177 -6.51 -19.60 -21.87
CA ILE A 177 -7.94 -19.33 -22.05
C ILE A 177 -8.21 -17.88 -21.69
N SER A 178 -7.75 -17.44 -20.52
CA SER A 178 -7.98 -16.07 -20.04
C SER A 178 -7.07 -15.02 -20.69
N VAL A 179 -5.89 -15.40 -21.21
CA VAL A 179 -4.97 -14.47 -21.88
C VAL A 179 -4.96 -14.74 -23.39
N LEU A 180 -5.61 -13.85 -24.13
CA LEU A 180 -5.68 -13.88 -25.59
C LEU A 180 -4.35 -13.48 -26.23
N GLU A 181 -3.69 -12.46 -25.67
CA GLU A 181 -2.38 -11.99 -26.13
C GLU A 181 -1.54 -11.51 -24.95
N CYS A 182 -0.25 -11.88 -24.94
CA CYS A 182 0.75 -11.29 -24.05
C CYS A 182 2.04 -11.04 -24.81
N THR A 183 2.48 -9.79 -24.83
CA THR A 183 3.80 -9.43 -25.36
C THR A 183 4.53 -8.46 -24.44
N PHE A 184 5.86 -8.54 -24.43
CA PHE A 184 6.73 -7.55 -23.84
C PHE A 184 7.79 -7.17 -24.87
N LYS A 185 7.87 -5.90 -25.25
CA LYS A 185 8.70 -5.44 -26.38
C LYS A 185 8.40 -6.19 -27.69
N GLY A 186 7.13 -6.49 -27.93
CA GLY A 186 6.67 -7.28 -29.08
C GLY A 186 7.02 -8.77 -29.02
N ILE A 187 7.75 -9.24 -27.99
CA ILE A 187 8.09 -10.66 -27.81
C ILE A 187 6.99 -11.32 -26.99
N LYS A 188 6.45 -12.44 -27.48
CA LYS A 188 5.40 -13.20 -26.79
C LYS A 188 5.87 -13.68 -25.42
N CYS A 189 5.05 -13.43 -24.39
CA CYS A 189 5.34 -13.88 -23.02
C CYS A 189 5.18 -15.40 -22.88
N ASN A 190 5.88 -15.97 -21.92
CA ASN A 190 5.63 -17.30 -21.39
C ASN A 190 4.87 -17.18 -20.06
N LEU A 191 3.54 -17.36 -20.09
CA LEU A 191 2.68 -17.17 -18.92
C LEU A 191 3.14 -17.95 -17.68
N LYS A 192 3.62 -19.19 -17.84
CA LYS A 192 4.09 -20.02 -16.72
C LYS A 192 5.43 -19.59 -16.13
N LYS A 193 6.28 -18.90 -16.89
CA LYS A 193 7.64 -18.52 -16.47
C LYS A 193 7.75 -17.05 -16.09
N ASP A 194 7.04 -16.18 -16.80
CA ASP A 194 7.12 -14.73 -16.67
C ASP A 194 6.18 -14.17 -15.59
N PHE A 195 5.15 -14.94 -15.21
CA PHE A 195 4.25 -14.60 -14.11
C PHE A 195 4.44 -15.56 -12.94
N ILE A 196 4.26 -15.04 -11.74
CA ILE A 196 4.21 -15.81 -10.50
C ILE A 196 2.84 -15.58 -9.85
N HIS A 197 2.24 -16.67 -9.36
CA HIS A 197 0.99 -16.60 -8.61
C HIS A 197 1.23 -15.93 -7.25
N THR A 198 0.30 -15.08 -6.85
CA THR A 198 0.24 -14.47 -5.52
C THR A 198 -1.22 -14.41 -5.08
N PHE A 199 -1.46 -14.60 -3.80
CA PHE A 199 -2.79 -14.38 -3.23
C PHE A 199 -3.03 -12.89 -2.97
N SER A 200 -4.29 -12.47 -3.08
CA SER A 200 -4.78 -11.19 -2.58
C SER A 200 -6.22 -11.33 -2.05
N THR A 201 -6.85 -10.22 -1.66
CA THR A 201 -8.28 -10.18 -1.34
C THR A 201 -9.18 -10.58 -2.52
N TYR A 202 -8.69 -10.48 -3.75
CA TYR A 202 -9.37 -10.94 -4.97
C TYR A 202 -9.09 -12.42 -5.30
N GLY A 203 -8.46 -13.17 -4.40
CA GLY A 203 -8.10 -14.58 -4.60
C GLY A 203 -6.81 -14.73 -5.40
N ASN A 204 -6.88 -15.44 -6.53
CA ASN A 204 -5.72 -15.70 -7.38
C ASN A 204 -5.34 -14.47 -8.19
N CYS A 205 -4.12 -14.01 -7.97
CA CYS A 205 -3.49 -12.96 -8.76
C CYS A 205 -2.16 -13.44 -9.33
N TYR A 206 -1.67 -12.69 -10.32
CA TYR A 206 -0.46 -13.03 -11.04
C TYR A 206 0.42 -11.79 -11.22
N THR A 207 1.67 -11.90 -10.80
CA THR A 207 2.65 -10.82 -10.89
C THR A 207 3.63 -11.10 -12.01
N TYR A 208 3.60 -10.23 -13.03
CA TYR A 208 4.63 -10.17 -14.06
C TYR A 208 5.90 -9.55 -13.48
N ASN A 209 7.06 -10.11 -13.84
CA ASN A 209 8.38 -9.56 -13.49
C ASN A 209 8.57 -9.28 -11.98
N PRO A 210 8.35 -10.27 -11.09
CA PRO A 210 8.26 -10.04 -9.64
C PRO A 210 9.59 -9.90 -8.92
N SER A 211 10.73 -10.32 -9.50
CA SER A 211 12.00 -10.42 -8.76
C SER A 211 13.16 -9.72 -9.46
N LEU A 212 13.78 -8.80 -8.71
CA LEU A 212 14.98 -8.05 -9.11
C LEU A 212 16.18 -9.00 -9.24
N ASN A 213 17.03 -8.81 -10.26
CA ASN A 213 18.26 -9.57 -10.51
C ASN A 213 18.11 -11.09 -10.70
N SER A 214 16.88 -11.59 -10.89
CA SER A 214 16.67 -12.92 -11.43
C SER A 214 16.93 -12.94 -12.94
N ASN A 215 17.19 -14.12 -13.53
CA ASN A 215 17.16 -14.30 -15.00
C ASN A 215 15.82 -13.89 -15.65
N ARG A 216 14.79 -13.61 -14.82
CA ARG A 216 13.46 -13.18 -15.23
C ARG A 216 13.29 -11.66 -15.23
N SER A 217 14.24 -10.90 -14.67
CA SER A 217 14.10 -9.44 -14.60
C SER A 217 14.07 -8.83 -16.01
N ARG A 218 13.06 -8.00 -16.27
CA ARG A 218 12.84 -7.34 -17.55
C ARG A 218 13.28 -5.89 -17.44
N TYR A 219 13.85 -5.37 -18.53
CA TYR A 219 14.36 -4.00 -18.59
C TYR A 219 13.72 -3.25 -19.75
N GLN A 220 13.52 -1.96 -19.53
CA GLN A 220 13.07 -1.00 -20.53
C GLN A 220 14.23 -0.11 -20.96
N ASP A 221 14.44 -0.03 -22.26
CA ASP A 221 15.45 0.78 -22.95
C ASP A 221 14.83 1.89 -23.80
N GLN A 222 13.55 1.76 -24.17
CA GLN A 222 12.85 2.76 -24.98
C GLN A 222 11.41 2.99 -24.51
N PRO A 223 10.93 4.23 -24.46
CA PRO A 223 9.52 4.50 -24.22
C PRO A 223 8.66 4.05 -25.42
N GLY A 224 7.35 3.93 -25.21
CA GLY A 224 6.37 3.66 -26.26
C GLY A 224 5.52 2.41 -25.98
N LEU A 225 4.31 2.41 -26.55
CA LEU A 225 3.31 1.38 -26.30
C LEU A 225 3.81 -0.03 -26.63
N GLY A 226 4.45 -0.20 -27.80
CA GLY A 226 4.96 -1.50 -28.27
C GLY A 226 6.19 -2.02 -27.51
N ASN A 227 6.83 -1.16 -26.72
CA ASN A 227 7.99 -1.51 -25.90
C ASN A 227 7.59 -1.96 -24.49
N GLY A 228 6.33 -1.75 -24.09
CA GLY A 228 5.80 -2.12 -22.78
C GLY A 228 5.34 -3.58 -22.68
N LEU A 229 4.72 -3.90 -21.54
CA LEU A 229 3.88 -5.08 -21.37
C LEU A 229 2.52 -4.81 -22.02
N HIS A 230 2.11 -5.67 -22.94
CA HIS A 230 0.81 -5.65 -23.58
C HIS A 230 0.08 -6.95 -23.24
N LEU A 231 -1.12 -6.83 -22.70
CA LEU A 231 -1.98 -7.94 -22.31
C LEU A 231 -3.38 -7.71 -22.87
N THR A 232 -3.90 -8.71 -23.57
CA THR A 232 -5.31 -8.81 -23.93
C THR A 232 -5.90 -9.96 -23.14
N ILE A 233 -6.80 -9.64 -22.22
CA ILE A 233 -7.36 -10.58 -21.24
C ILE A 233 -8.85 -10.75 -21.52
N ASP A 234 -9.30 -12.01 -21.63
CA ASP A 234 -10.70 -12.36 -21.46
C ASP A 234 -10.97 -12.50 -19.96
N VAL A 235 -11.87 -11.64 -19.46
CA VAL A 235 -12.25 -11.64 -18.05
C VAL A 235 -13.23 -12.77 -17.73
N GLU A 236 -13.78 -13.43 -18.75
CA GLU A 236 -14.68 -14.57 -18.61
C GLU A 236 -15.93 -14.22 -17.78
N GLN A 237 -16.59 -13.10 -18.08
CA GLN A 237 -17.70 -12.55 -17.29
C GLN A 237 -18.85 -13.56 -17.05
N SER A 238 -19.10 -14.49 -17.99
CA SER A 238 -20.12 -15.54 -17.83
C SER A 238 -19.84 -16.52 -16.68
N GLU A 239 -18.60 -16.57 -16.20
CA GLU A 239 -18.13 -17.43 -15.12
C GLU A 239 -18.14 -16.73 -13.75
N TYR A 240 -18.59 -15.47 -13.69
CA TYR A 240 -18.63 -14.72 -12.46
C TYR A 240 -19.61 -15.34 -11.46
N THR A 241 -19.16 -15.47 -10.22
CA THR A 241 -19.95 -16.02 -9.11
C THR A 241 -20.29 -14.96 -8.08
N GLU A 242 -19.58 -13.84 -8.10
CA GLU A 242 -19.80 -12.73 -7.18
C GLU A 242 -21.08 -11.98 -7.56
N SER A 243 -22.03 -11.94 -6.64
CA SER A 243 -23.28 -11.18 -6.77
C SER A 243 -23.46 -10.24 -5.59
N LEU A 244 -24.14 -9.12 -5.82
CA LEU A 244 -24.53 -8.18 -4.76
C LEU A 244 -25.48 -8.88 -3.76
N PRO A 245 -25.38 -8.56 -2.44
CA PRO A 245 -24.68 -7.41 -1.87
C PRO A 245 -23.21 -7.64 -1.48
N ASP A 246 -22.76 -8.89 -1.36
CA ASP A 246 -21.48 -9.22 -0.68
C ASP A 246 -20.31 -9.51 -1.65
N GLY A 247 -20.60 -9.70 -2.94
CA GLY A 247 -19.60 -9.84 -4.00
C GLY A 247 -19.21 -8.52 -4.69
N SER A 248 -18.16 -8.55 -5.50
CA SER A 248 -17.76 -7.43 -6.35
C SER A 248 -18.84 -7.14 -7.40
N ALA A 249 -19.46 -5.97 -7.32
CA ALA A 249 -20.31 -5.44 -8.39
C ALA A 249 -19.53 -5.08 -9.67
N GLN A 250 -18.21 -5.28 -9.68
CA GLN A 250 -17.31 -4.81 -10.72
C GLN A 250 -16.96 -5.96 -11.67
N THR A 251 -17.00 -5.70 -12.96
CA THR A 251 -16.50 -6.60 -14.00
C THR A 251 -15.22 -6.03 -14.59
N GLY A 252 -14.18 -6.87 -14.71
CA GLY A 252 -12.89 -6.45 -15.24
C GLY A 252 -11.72 -7.10 -14.52
N VAL A 253 -10.57 -6.45 -14.64
CA VAL A 253 -9.38 -6.77 -13.86
C VAL A 253 -8.95 -5.59 -13.01
N ILE A 254 -8.32 -5.87 -11.88
CA ILE A 254 -7.57 -4.88 -11.12
C ILE A 254 -6.09 -5.17 -11.28
N PHE A 255 -5.31 -4.12 -11.54
CA PHE A 255 -3.87 -4.25 -11.67
C PHE A 255 -3.13 -3.20 -10.85
N GLN A 256 -1.94 -3.56 -10.39
CA GLN A 256 -1.06 -2.66 -9.65
C GLN A 256 0.34 -2.71 -10.25
N VAL A 257 0.90 -1.53 -10.50
CA VAL A 257 2.31 -1.37 -10.85
C VAL A 257 3.08 -1.02 -9.60
N HIS A 258 4.11 -1.79 -9.26
CA HIS A 258 4.88 -1.60 -8.04
C HIS A 258 6.36 -1.98 -8.23
N PRO A 259 7.27 -1.50 -7.35
CA PRO A 259 8.64 -2.00 -7.33
C PRO A 259 8.70 -3.50 -7.07
N GLN A 260 9.69 -4.18 -7.64
CA GLN A 260 9.83 -5.64 -7.54
C GLN A 260 10.08 -6.12 -6.11
N TRP A 261 10.62 -5.27 -5.24
CA TRP A 261 10.91 -5.57 -3.83
C TRP A 261 9.75 -5.21 -2.88
N GLU A 262 8.67 -4.60 -3.39
CA GLU A 262 7.49 -4.28 -2.59
C GLU A 262 6.39 -5.32 -2.88
N PRO A 263 5.79 -5.95 -1.85
CA PRO A 263 4.68 -6.87 -2.07
C PRO A 263 3.45 -6.12 -2.61
N PRO A 264 2.62 -6.79 -3.44
CA PRO A 264 1.41 -6.19 -3.97
C PRO A 264 0.39 -5.92 -2.85
N LEU A 265 -0.31 -4.79 -2.97
CA LEU A 265 -1.39 -4.35 -2.09
C LEU A 265 -2.54 -3.83 -2.97
N VAL A 266 -3.03 -4.74 -3.82
CA VAL A 266 -3.98 -4.46 -4.90
C VAL A 266 -5.31 -3.91 -4.38
N GLU A 267 -5.71 -4.23 -3.16
CA GLU A 267 -6.97 -3.79 -2.56
C GLU A 267 -7.04 -2.28 -2.31
N SER A 268 -5.88 -1.62 -2.15
CA SER A 268 -5.82 -0.18 -1.82
C SER A 268 -5.01 0.64 -2.82
N LYS A 269 -4.12 0.00 -3.59
CA LYS A 269 -3.24 0.65 -4.57
C LYS A 269 -3.52 0.18 -6.01
N GLY A 270 -4.46 -0.72 -6.23
CA GLY A 270 -4.82 -1.22 -7.55
C GLY A 270 -5.64 -0.22 -8.37
N LEU A 271 -5.55 -0.36 -9.69
CA LEU A 271 -6.33 0.37 -10.68
C LEU A 271 -7.21 -0.62 -11.44
N GLY A 272 -8.49 -0.31 -11.57
CA GLY A 272 -9.43 -1.12 -12.34
C GLY A 272 -9.29 -0.88 -13.84
N ALA A 273 -9.40 -1.94 -14.63
CA ALA A 273 -9.57 -1.91 -16.07
C ALA A 273 -10.85 -2.66 -16.46
N SER A 274 -11.79 -1.92 -17.02
CA SER A 274 -13.05 -2.48 -17.51
C SER A 274 -12.86 -3.26 -18.81
N PRO A 275 -13.63 -4.33 -19.05
CA PRO A 275 -13.63 -5.01 -20.33
C PRO A 275 -14.20 -4.10 -21.43
N GLY A 276 -13.90 -4.42 -22.70
CA GLY A 276 -14.40 -3.68 -23.87
C GLY A 276 -13.59 -2.43 -24.23
N PHE A 277 -12.54 -2.10 -23.48
CA PHE A 277 -11.66 -0.95 -23.74
C PHE A 277 -10.18 -1.33 -23.60
N HIS A 278 -9.31 -0.55 -24.25
CA HIS A 278 -7.87 -0.59 -23.99
C HIS A 278 -7.53 0.35 -22.83
N ALA A 279 -6.96 -0.19 -21.75
CA ALA A 279 -6.42 0.59 -20.65
C ALA A 279 -4.92 0.87 -20.89
N PHE A 280 -4.54 2.14 -20.94
CA PHE A 280 -3.14 2.56 -21.15
C PHE A 280 -2.51 3.04 -19.84
N GLY A 281 -1.48 2.33 -19.36
CA GLY A 281 -0.69 2.71 -18.19
C GLY A 281 0.64 3.36 -18.59
N ALA A 282 0.66 4.67 -18.79
CA ALA A 282 1.92 5.40 -18.99
C ALA A 282 2.68 5.50 -17.66
N LEU A 283 3.95 5.09 -17.64
CA LEU A 283 4.74 4.99 -16.42
C LEU A 283 5.88 6.01 -16.40
N LYS A 284 6.07 6.63 -15.23
CA LYS A 284 7.25 7.43 -14.90
C LYS A 284 7.79 6.94 -13.56
N ARG A 285 9.07 6.55 -13.53
CA ARG A 285 9.71 6.14 -12.27
C ARG A 285 9.99 7.40 -11.44
N GLN A 286 9.52 7.39 -10.20
CA GLN A 286 9.83 8.41 -9.20
C GLN A 286 10.51 7.73 -8.02
N GLU A 287 11.63 8.30 -7.59
CA GLU A 287 12.36 7.87 -6.41
C GLU A 287 12.34 9.00 -5.40
N THR A 288 11.94 8.70 -4.17
CA THR A 288 11.82 9.67 -3.09
C THR A 288 12.73 9.24 -1.95
N VAL A 289 13.71 10.08 -1.62
CA VAL A 289 14.62 9.85 -0.49
C VAL A 289 14.21 10.77 0.65
N ASN A 290 13.74 10.18 1.74
CA ASN A 290 13.40 10.90 2.96
C ASN A 290 14.57 10.89 3.95
N ILE A 291 14.67 11.95 4.74
CA ILE A 291 15.71 12.12 5.75
C ILE A 291 15.23 11.65 7.14
N GLU A 292 16.19 11.30 7.98
CA GLU A 292 15.97 10.76 9.33
C GLU A 292 15.79 11.89 10.37
N PRO A 293 15.25 11.60 11.57
CA PRO A 293 15.18 12.55 12.67
C PRO A 293 16.55 13.20 12.97
N PRO A 294 16.60 14.49 13.37
CA PRO A 294 15.47 15.39 13.71
C PRO A 294 14.77 16.07 12.52
N TRP A 295 15.32 16.01 11.31
CA TRP A 295 14.78 16.73 10.14
C TRP A 295 13.60 16.05 9.46
N GLY A 296 13.46 14.73 9.63
CA GLY A 296 12.35 13.96 9.08
C GLY A 296 11.86 12.87 10.02
N LYS A 297 10.96 12.02 9.52
CA LYS A 297 10.37 10.90 10.27
C LYS A 297 10.80 9.53 9.74
N CYS A 298 11.71 9.49 8.76
CA CYS A 298 12.18 8.24 8.20
C CYS A 298 13.03 7.49 9.22
N ASN A 299 12.80 6.19 9.39
CA ASN A 299 13.63 5.34 10.23
C ASN A 299 14.11 4.16 9.39
N LYS A 300 15.41 4.16 9.02
CA LYS A 300 16.00 3.13 8.16
C LYS A 300 16.36 1.85 8.90
N SER A 301 16.34 1.88 10.22
CA SER A 301 16.63 0.71 11.08
C SER A 301 15.43 -0.22 11.22
N LEU A 302 14.25 0.15 10.71
CA LEU A 302 13.07 -0.70 10.74
C LEU A 302 13.27 -1.90 9.82
N THR A 303 12.96 -3.08 10.35
CA THR A 303 12.99 -4.35 9.63
C THR A 303 11.63 -5.02 9.72
N LEU A 304 11.29 -5.78 8.69
CA LEU A 304 10.07 -6.59 8.62
C LEU A 304 10.41 -8.06 8.91
N LEU A 305 9.46 -8.84 9.41
CA LEU A 305 9.66 -10.24 9.80
C LEU A 305 9.59 -11.20 8.61
N HIS A 306 8.70 -10.93 7.67
CA HIS A 306 8.35 -11.76 6.53
C HIS A 306 8.83 -11.19 5.19
N PHE A 307 9.38 -9.98 5.18
CA PHE A 307 9.88 -9.32 3.98
C PHE A 307 11.32 -8.84 4.17
N ASP A 308 12.15 -9.00 3.14
CA ASP A 308 13.58 -8.67 3.19
C ASP A 308 13.85 -7.17 3.34
N GLN A 309 12.94 -6.32 2.87
CA GLN A 309 13.07 -4.86 2.91
C GLN A 309 11.83 -4.20 3.47
N TYR A 310 12.04 -3.16 4.28
CA TYR A 310 10.95 -2.33 4.77
C TYR A 310 10.32 -1.54 3.62
N THR A 311 9.03 -1.79 3.40
CA THR A 311 8.20 -1.06 2.43
C THR A 311 6.87 -0.70 3.09
N PHE A 312 6.17 0.29 2.53
CA PHE A 312 4.86 0.67 3.05
C PHE A 312 3.87 -0.50 2.98
N SER A 313 3.77 -1.18 1.82
CA SER A 313 2.88 -2.34 1.68
C SER A 313 3.26 -3.47 2.64
N GLY A 314 4.55 -3.80 2.77
CA GLY A 314 5.00 -4.85 3.70
C GLY A 314 4.67 -4.54 5.15
N CYS A 315 4.87 -3.29 5.60
CA CYS A 315 4.53 -2.84 6.94
C CYS A 315 3.02 -2.95 7.24
N ILE A 316 2.16 -2.53 6.31
CA ILE A 316 0.71 -2.67 6.46
C ILE A 316 0.28 -4.14 6.53
N ILE A 317 0.85 -4.99 5.67
CA ILE A 317 0.56 -6.43 5.65
C ILE A 317 0.96 -7.07 6.99
N GLU A 318 2.16 -6.82 7.50
CA GLU A 318 2.61 -7.38 8.79
C GLU A 318 1.84 -6.83 9.99
N CYS A 319 1.50 -5.54 9.98
CA CYS A 319 0.70 -4.93 11.04
C CYS A 319 -0.70 -5.57 11.13
N LYS A 320 -1.36 -5.76 9.97
CA LYS A 320 -2.64 -6.46 9.91
C LYS A 320 -2.50 -7.92 10.33
N LEU A 321 -1.47 -8.62 9.84
CA LEU A 321 -1.20 -10.01 10.20
C LEU A 321 -1.03 -10.18 11.72
N GLN A 322 -0.17 -9.37 12.34
CA GLN A 322 0.08 -9.41 13.77
C GLN A 322 -1.22 -9.17 14.56
N LYS A 323 -2.05 -8.21 14.13
CA LYS A 323 -3.33 -7.93 14.76
C LYS A 323 -4.27 -9.14 14.68
N ILE A 324 -4.44 -9.71 13.48
CA ILE A 324 -5.30 -10.88 13.24
C ILE A 324 -4.83 -12.10 14.03
N GLU A 325 -3.52 -12.36 14.08
CA GLU A 325 -2.98 -13.48 14.87
C GLU A 325 -3.21 -13.27 16.38
N THR A 326 -3.06 -12.06 16.89
CA THR A 326 -3.27 -11.78 18.32
C THR A 326 -4.73 -11.83 18.75
N GLU A 327 -5.66 -11.39 17.90
CA GLU A 327 -7.09 -11.29 18.26
C GLU A 327 -7.89 -12.52 17.85
N CYS A 328 -7.61 -13.09 16.67
CA CYS A 328 -8.37 -14.19 16.10
C CYS A 328 -7.64 -15.53 16.21
N GLY A 329 -6.32 -15.53 16.46
CA GLY A 329 -5.54 -16.76 16.56
C GLY A 329 -5.47 -17.54 15.25
N CYS A 330 -5.56 -16.85 14.11
CA CYS A 330 -5.60 -17.43 12.77
C CYS A 330 -4.87 -16.57 11.74
N LYS A 331 -4.66 -17.10 10.53
CA LYS A 331 -4.02 -16.38 9.42
C LYS A 331 -4.78 -16.55 8.09
N PRO A 332 -5.19 -15.46 7.42
CA PRO A 332 -5.76 -15.54 6.07
C PRO A 332 -4.72 -15.88 4.99
N VAL A 333 -5.17 -16.50 3.89
CA VAL A 333 -4.31 -17.05 2.83
C VAL A 333 -3.42 -16.03 2.13
N GLN A 334 -3.85 -14.77 2.07
CA GLN A 334 -3.13 -13.67 1.41
C GLN A 334 -1.94 -13.14 2.21
N TYR A 335 -1.79 -13.50 3.49
CA TYR A 335 -0.70 -13.04 4.34
C TYR A 335 0.49 -14.02 4.36
N PRO A 336 1.73 -13.52 4.40
CA PRO A 336 2.95 -14.34 4.37
C PRO A 336 3.18 -15.12 5.69
N GLY A 337 4.21 -15.97 5.73
CA GLY A 337 4.61 -16.73 6.92
C GLY A 337 3.87 -18.06 7.11
N ARG A 338 4.43 -18.97 7.93
CA ARG A 338 3.66 -20.10 8.50
C ARG A 338 3.12 -19.64 9.84
N SER A 339 1.85 -19.91 10.14
CA SER A 339 1.35 -19.67 11.49
C SER A 339 2.19 -20.49 12.47
N THR A 340 2.60 -19.87 13.57
CA THR A 340 3.11 -20.59 14.75
C THR A 340 1.97 -21.26 15.53
N LEU A 341 0.73 -20.96 15.14
CA LEU A 341 -0.49 -21.54 15.66
C LEU A 341 -0.65 -22.95 15.09
N ASP A 342 -1.07 -23.86 15.97
CA ASP A 342 -1.35 -25.28 15.71
C ASP A 342 -2.09 -25.46 14.38
N ARG A 343 -1.83 -26.57 13.67
CA ARG A 343 -2.40 -26.85 12.33
C ARG A 343 -3.91 -26.68 12.25
N ASP A 344 -4.61 -26.73 13.39
CA ASP A 344 -6.05 -26.65 13.54
C ASP A 344 -6.60 -25.21 13.66
N ARG A 345 -5.75 -24.16 13.61
CA ARG A 345 -6.18 -22.74 13.75
C ARG A 345 -5.65 -21.80 12.68
N VAL A 346 -5.04 -22.32 11.63
CA VAL A 346 -5.05 -21.62 10.35
C VAL A 346 -6.51 -21.57 9.90
N TRP A 347 -6.99 -20.56 9.17
CA TRP A 347 -8.16 -20.80 8.32
C TRP A 347 -7.72 -21.74 7.20
N VAL A 348 -7.57 -23.00 7.59
CA VAL A 348 -8.01 -24.18 6.86
C VAL A 348 -9.52 -24.23 7.14
#